data_AF-A0A9C9EL76-F1
#
_entry.id   AF-A0A9C9EL76-F1
#
_cell.length_a   1.000
_cell.length_b   1.000
_cell.length_c   1.000
_cell.angle_alpha   90.00
_cell.angle_beta   90.00
_cell.angle_gamma   90.00
#
_symmetry.space_group_name_H-M   'P 1'
#
loop_
_entity.id
_entity.type
_entity.pdbx_description
1 polymer ?
#
loop_
_entity_poly.entity_id
_entity_poly.type
_entity_poly.pdbx_seq_one_letter_code
_entity_poly.pdbx_strand_id
1 'polypeptide(L)'
;MTEKEGKPPKELIFQCKKDDTIWLYVYSGDRPMNRFKTICGADNAKPDGWDGWFGDLKLIDANGDGVQDLILTVNSSFDLHPRGLFVYDIKNSREIWHYWIGGSPRSLNIVDVDDDNDAEIIVTTTAVANGYAVNGFDDRDSYVFVFDKKGVLLWHRKIGSIFSDALCWVGDIDDDQEIEIVITECDGTADKET
;
A
#
# COMPACT_ATOMS: atom_id res chain seq x y z
N MET A 1 -28.27 31.36 5.66
CA MET A 1 -26.97 30.98 5.09
C MET A 1 -27.26 30.09 3.91
N THR A 2 -27.10 30.59 2.69
CA THR A 2 -27.13 29.73 1.50
C THR A 2 -25.75 29.07 1.42
N GLU A 3 -25.71 27.75 1.56
CA GLU A 3 -24.53 26.95 1.27
C GLU A 3 -24.10 27.25 -0.16
N LYS A 4 -22.93 27.89 -0.33
CA LYS A 4 -22.25 27.85 -1.62
C LYS A 4 -21.60 26.47 -1.68
N GLU A 5 -22.29 25.52 -2.28
CA GLU A 5 -21.65 24.26 -2.66
C GLU A 5 -20.44 24.60 -3.55
N GLY A 6 -19.25 24.28 -3.05
CA GLY A 6 -18.03 24.41 -3.82
C GLY A 6 -18.06 23.49 -5.03
N LYS A 7 -17.38 23.87 -6.12
CA LYS A 7 -17.20 22.96 -7.24
C LYS A 7 -16.35 21.77 -6.78
N PRO A 8 -16.69 20.53 -7.18
CA PRO A 8 -15.83 19.38 -6.90
C PRO A 8 -14.43 19.59 -7.52
N PRO A 9 -13.39 18.95 -6.96
CA PRO A 9 -12.08 18.95 -7.58
C PRO A 9 -12.13 18.33 -8.99
N LYS A 10 -11.10 18.60 -9.78
CA LYS A 10 -11.05 18.23 -11.20
C LYS A 10 -11.28 16.73 -11.40
N GLU A 11 -10.64 15.90 -10.58
CA GLU A 11 -10.73 14.44 -10.62
C GLU A 11 -10.87 13.88 -9.20
N LEU A 12 -11.66 12.81 -9.08
CA LEU A 12 -11.91 12.08 -7.84
C LEU A 12 -11.81 10.58 -8.12
N ILE A 13 -11.23 9.83 -7.19
CA ILE A 13 -11.21 8.38 -7.21
C ILE A 13 -12.00 7.89 -6.01
N PHE A 14 -13.02 7.08 -6.26
CA PHE A 14 -13.81 6.42 -5.23
C PHE A 14 -13.53 4.93 -5.20
N GLN A 15 -13.25 4.41 -4.02
CA GLN A 15 -13.28 2.98 -3.76
C GLN A 15 -14.70 2.55 -3.42
N CYS A 16 -15.17 1.44 -3.99
CA CYS A 16 -16.44 0.83 -3.65
C CYS A 16 -16.27 -0.69 -3.57
N LYS A 17 -16.68 -1.29 -2.46
CA LYS A 17 -16.78 -2.75 -2.35
C LYS A 17 -18.18 -3.19 -2.79
N LYS A 18 -18.22 -4.13 -3.72
CA LYS A 18 -19.45 -4.79 -4.17
C LYS A 18 -19.20 -6.28 -4.20
N ASP A 19 -19.97 -7.01 -3.40
CA ASP A 19 -19.73 -8.43 -3.12
C ASP A 19 -18.26 -8.60 -2.65
N ASP A 20 -17.58 -9.64 -3.13
CA ASP A 20 -16.17 -9.89 -2.79
C ASP A 20 -15.18 -9.13 -3.68
N THR A 21 -15.62 -8.03 -4.32
CA THR A 21 -14.79 -7.27 -5.26
C THR A 21 -14.69 -5.79 -4.87
N ILE A 22 -13.47 -5.26 -4.88
CA ILE A 22 -13.24 -3.82 -4.83
C ILE A 22 -13.23 -3.25 -6.25
N TRP A 23 -13.95 -2.16 -6.42
CA TRP A 23 -14.02 -1.35 -7.64
C TRP A 23 -13.44 0.03 -7.37
N LEU A 24 -12.74 0.57 -8.36
CA LEU A 24 -12.35 1.98 -8.39
C LEU A 24 -13.18 2.71 -9.43
N TYR A 25 -13.71 3.86 -9.05
CA TYR A 25 -14.46 4.74 -9.94
C TYR A 25 -13.75 6.07 -10.06
N VAL A 26 -13.44 6.47 -11.28
CA VAL A 26 -12.81 7.76 -11.60
C VAL A 26 -13.88 8.71 -12.08
N TYR A 27 -13.96 9.87 -11.46
CA TYR A 27 -14.86 10.96 -11.81
C TYR A 27 -14.06 12.19 -12.22
N SER A 28 -14.61 12.97 -13.15
CA SER A 28 -14.16 14.34 -13.40
C SER A 28 -15.30 15.31 -13.15
N GLY A 29 -15.15 16.13 -12.10
CA GLY A 29 -16.29 16.78 -11.45
C GLY A 29 -17.37 15.76 -11.10
N ASP A 30 -18.60 16.00 -11.56
CA ASP A 30 -19.74 15.10 -11.31
C ASP A 30 -19.92 14.00 -12.38
N ARG A 31 -19.00 13.91 -13.35
CA ARG A 31 -19.12 12.99 -14.48
C ARG A 31 -18.30 11.73 -14.23
N PRO A 32 -18.91 10.53 -14.26
CA PRO A 32 -18.13 9.29 -14.22
C PRO A 32 -17.31 9.18 -15.50
N MET A 33 -16.01 8.99 -15.35
CA MET A 33 -15.05 8.84 -16.45
C MET A 33 -14.72 7.39 -16.70
N ASN A 34 -14.43 6.62 -15.64
CA ASN A 34 -14.05 5.22 -15.76
C ASN A 34 -14.42 4.41 -14.52
N ARG A 35 -14.46 3.08 -14.66
CA ARG A 35 -14.55 2.15 -13.54
C ARG A 35 -13.67 0.93 -13.80
N PHE A 36 -13.01 0.46 -12.74
CA PHE A 36 -12.09 -0.65 -12.83
C PHE A 36 -12.51 -1.73 -11.84
N LYS A 37 -12.62 -2.97 -12.34
CA LYS A 37 -12.63 -4.14 -11.47
C LYS A 37 -11.19 -4.35 -11.03
N THR A 38 -10.93 -4.26 -9.73
CA THR A 38 -9.57 -4.43 -9.22
C THR A 38 -9.44 -5.84 -8.65
N ILE A 39 -9.49 -5.96 -7.34
CA ILE A 39 -9.25 -7.19 -6.61
C ILE A 39 -10.57 -7.86 -6.26
N CYS A 40 -10.59 -9.18 -6.40
CA CYS A 40 -11.63 -10.05 -5.85
C CYS A 40 -11.00 -10.91 -4.75
N GLY A 41 -11.49 -10.79 -3.52
CA GLY A 41 -11.09 -11.68 -2.43
C GLY A 41 -11.96 -12.92 -2.36
N ALA A 42 -11.69 -13.73 -1.35
CA ALA A 42 -12.50 -14.90 -1.00
C ALA A 42 -13.09 -14.68 0.40
N ASP A 43 -14.39 -14.95 0.51
CA ASP A 43 -15.12 -15.00 1.78
C ASP A 43 -14.77 -16.32 2.51
N ASN A 44 -13.80 -16.25 3.42
CA ASN A 44 -13.22 -17.39 4.12
C ASN A 44 -13.54 -17.38 5.62
N ALA A 45 -14.00 -16.25 6.15
CA ALA A 45 -14.26 -16.05 7.56
C ALA A 45 -15.69 -15.53 7.80
N LYS A 46 -16.04 -15.34 9.07
CA LYS A 46 -17.30 -14.71 9.46
C LYS A 46 -17.04 -13.28 9.95
N PRO A 47 -17.98 -12.34 9.76
CA PRO A 47 -19.29 -12.50 9.10
C PRO A 47 -19.17 -12.72 7.57
N ASP A 48 -20.23 -13.22 6.93
CA ASP A 48 -20.22 -13.49 5.49
C ASP A 48 -19.88 -12.23 4.66
N GLY A 49 -19.04 -12.45 3.65
CA GLY A 49 -18.56 -11.48 2.67
C GLY A 49 -17.12 -11.06 2.92
N TRP A 50 -16.31 -11.03 1.86
CA TRP A 50 -14.90 -10.67 1.93
C TRP A 50 -14.69 -9.29 2.59
N ASP A 51 -13.84 -9.24 3.61
CA ASP A 51 -13.63 -8.10 4.48
C ASP A 51 -12.50 -7.14 4.04
N GLY A 52 -12.01 -7.28 2.81
CA GLY A 52 -10.90 -6.46 2.31
C GLY A 52 -11.23 -5.02 1.92
N TRP A 53 -10.18 -4.18 1.91
CA TRP A 53 -10.22 -2.77 1.51
C TRP A 53 -8.86 -2.29 0.97
N PHE A 54 -8.82 -1.08 0.38
CA PHE A 54 -7.58 -0.38 0.07
C PHE A 54 -7.23 0.60 1.18
N GLY A 55 -5.96 0.62 1.58
CA GLY A 55 -5.43 1.59 2.52
C GLY A 55 -4.93 2.83 1.80
N ASP A 56 -3.60 3.02 1.81
CA ASP A 56 -2.95 4.14 1.16
C ASP A 56 -3.02 4.02 -0.38
N LEU A 57 -3.14 5.17 -1.03
CA LEU A 57 -3.12 5.34 -2.48
C LEU A 57 -2.10 6.40 -2.84
N LYS A 58 -1.19 6.08 -3.76
CA LYS A 58 -0.20 7.00 -4.33
C LYS A 58 -0.14 6.86 -5.85
N LEU A 59 0.62 7.76 -6.47
CA LEU A 59 0.88 7.78 -7.90
C LEU A 59 2.36 7.47 -8.17
N ILE A 60 2.63 6.67 -9.19
CA ILE A 60 3.98 6.33 -9.66
C ILE A 60 3.93 5.96 -11.15
N ASP A 61 4.94 6.29 -11.94
CA ASP A 61 5.10 5.72 -13.30
C ASP A 61 5.80 4.36 -13.19
N ALA A 62 5.03 3.30 -12.92
CA ALA A 62 5.58 1.97 -12.61
C ALA A 62 6.05 1.22 -13.88
N ASN A 63 5.48 1.57 -15.04
CA ASN A 63 5.79 0.91 -16.31
C ASN A 63 6.74 1.72 -17.21
N GLY A 64 7.07 2.96 -16.84
CA GLY A 64 8.01 3.82 -17.56
C GLY A 64 7.47 4.42 -18.85
N ASP A 65 6.14 4.54 -18.98
CA ASP A 65 5.50 5.09 -20.18
C ASP A 65 5.24 6.61 -20.10
N GLY A 66 5.67 7.26 -19.02
CA GLY A 66 5.51 8.68 -18.75
C GLY A 66 4.13 9.07 -18.21
N VAL A 67 3.26 8.10 -17.91
CA VAL A 67 1.94 8.30 -17.30
C VAL A 67 1.93 7.72 -15.90
N GLN A 68 1.33 8.45 -14.96
CA GLN A 68 1.23 7.99 -13.57
C GLN A 68 0.18 6.87 -13.45
N ASP A 69 0.59 5.79 -12.80
CA ASP A 69 -0.19 4.62 -12.40
C ASP A 69 -0.63 4.73 -10.93
N LEU A 70 -1.60 3.91 -10.52
CA LEU A 70 -1.96 3.78 -9.10
C LEU A 70 -1.08 2.73 -8.44
N ILE A 71 -0.60 3.03 -7.25
CA ILE A 71 -0.12 2.03 -6.30
C ILE A 71 -0.91 2.14 -5.00
N LEU A 72 -1.36 0.98 -4.52
CA LEU A 72 -2.33 0.84 -3.45
C LEU A 72 -1.84 -0.18 -2.45
N THR A 73 -2.05 0.09 -1.16
CA THR A 73 -2.03 -0.99 -0.19
C THR A 73 -3.37 -1.70 -0.16
N VAL A 74 -3.33 -3.02 -0.11
CA VAL A 74 -4.50 -3.89 -0.03
C VAL A 74 -4.49 -4.54 1.33
N ASN A 75 -5.65 -4.60 1.96
CA ASN A 75 -5.80 -5.23 3.26
C ASN A 75 -7.02 -6.15 3.28
N SER A 76 -6.96 -7.17 4.15
CA SER A 76 -8.06 -8.07 4.51
C SER A 76 -7.85 -8.47 5.96
N SER A 77 -8.92 -8.51 6.75
CA SER A 77 -8.83 -8.79 8.18
C SER A 77 -8.85 -10.31 8.43
N PHE A 78 -10.00 -10.91 8.70
CA PHE A 78 -10.12 -12.33 9.02
C PHE A 78 -10.22 -13.21 7.79
N ASP A 79 -10.53 -12.64 6.61
CA ASP A 79 -10.41 -13.38 5.34
C ASP A 79 -8.96 -13.57 4.87
N LEU A 80 -8.03 -12.93 5.59
CA LEU A 80 -6.56 -13.06 5.51
C LEU A 80 -5.92 -12.57 4.22
N HIS A 81 -6.60 -12.66 3.07
CA HIS A 81 -6.02 -12.35 1.78
C HIS A 81 -7.02 -11.74 0.79
N PRO A 82 -6.53 -10.93 -0.17
CA PRO A 82 -5.16 -10.43 -0.28
C PRO A 82 -4.79 -9.33 0.74
N ARG A 83 -3.50 -9.27 1.05
CA ARG A 83 -2.82 -8.20 1.81
C ARG A 83 -1.50 -7.86 1.13
N GLY A 84 -1.15 -6.59 0.99
CA GLY A 84 0.13 -6.17 0.41
C GLY A 84 0.02 -4.98 -0.55
N LEU A 85 0.72 -5.03 -1.66
CA LEU A 85 0.78 -4.00 -2.70
C LEU A 85 0.05 -4.43 -3.97
N PHE A 86 -0.61 -3.49 -4.61
CA PHE A 86 -1.23 -3.66 -5.93
C PHE A 86 -1.00 -2.42 -6.79
N VAL A 87 -0.55 -2.62 -8.03
CA VAL A 87 -0.23 -1.55 -8.97
C VAL A 87 -1.07 -1.68 -10.24
N TYR A 88 -1.70 -0.58 -10.63
CA TYR A 88 -2.70 -0.55 -11.69
C TYR A 88 -2.46 0.57 -12.70
N ASP A 89 -2.36 0.16 -13.95
CA ASP A 89 -2.25 1.02 -15.12
C ASP A 89 -3.64 1.60 -15.45
N ILE A 90 -3.86 2.86 -15.07
CA ILE A 90 -5.13 3.55 -15.31
C ILE A 90 -5.38 3.72 -16.82
N LYS A 91 -4.32 4.03 -17.57
CA LYS A 91 -4.38 4.35 -19.00
C LYS A 91 -4.82 3.15 -19.82
N ASN A 92 -4.22 1.98 -19.58
CA ASN A 92 -4.50 0.75 -20.31
C ASN A 92 -5.48 -0.18 -19.58
N SER A 93 -5.96 0.21 -18.40
CA SER A 93 -6.96 -0.53 -17.61
C SER A 93 -6.55 -1.96 -17.30
N ARG A 94 -5.34 -2.12 -16.76
CA ARG A 94 -4.80 -3.44 -16.40
C ARG A 94 -3.92 -3.37 -15.16
N GLU A 95 -3.82 -4.49 -14.48
CA GLU A 95 -2.79 -4.67 -13.45
C GLU A 95 -1.40 -4.63 -14.08
N ILE A 96 -0.46 -3.97 -13.40
CA ILE A 96 0.97 -4.00 -13.75
C ILE A 96 1.64 -5.13 -12.96
N TRP A 97 1.54 -5.07 -11.63
CA TRP A 97 2.06 -6.08 -10.71
C TRP A 97 1.39 -5.98 -9.34
N HIS A 98 1.58 -7.01 -8.52
CA HIS A 98 1.23 -7.02 -7.10
C HIS A 98 2.31 -7.73 -6.29
N TYR A 99 2.35 -7.45 -4.99
CA TYR A 99 3.19 -8.19 -4.05
C TYR A 99 2.40 -8.44 -2.75
N TRP A 100 2.09 -9.71 -2.47
CA TRP A 100 1.36 -10.08 -1.26
C TRP A 100 2.28 -10.26 -0.07
N ILE A 101 1.81 -9.81 1.10
CA ILE A 101 2.53 -9.81 2.36
C ILE A 101 1.62 -10.42 3.43
N GLY A 102 2.19 -11.18 4.36
CA GLY A 102 1.46 -11.73 5.50
C GLY A 102 0.84 -10.63 6.34
N GLY A 103 1.66 -9.72 6.86
CA GLY A 103 1.24 -8.59 7.69
C GLY A 103 0.25 -7.63 7.01
N SER A 104 -0.48 -6.89 7.84
CA SER A 104 -1.41 -5.84 7.40
C SER A 104 -0.63 -4.59 6.97
N PRO A 105 -0.69 -4.12 5.72
CA PRO A 105 0.01 -2.89 5.33
C PRO A 105 -0.43 -1.69 6.18
N ARG A 106 0.53 -0.87 6.60
CA ARG A 106 0.34 0.23 7.54
C ARG A 106 0.67 1.60 6.95
N SER A 107 1.74 1.70 6.17
CA SER A 107 2.06 2.93 5.44
C SER A 107 2.68 2.61 4.09
N LEU A 108 2.52 3.54 3.14
CA LEU A 108 3.11 3.53 1.80
C LEU A 108 3.80 4.86 1.51
N ASN A 109 5.11 4.82 1.29
CA ASN A 109 5.92 5.95 0.84
C ASN A 109 6.58 5.64 -0.51
N ILE A 110 6.81 6.68 -1.31
CA ILE A 110 7.49 6.60 -2.60
C ILE A 110 8.49 7.74 -2.64
N VAL A 111 9.77 7.38 -2.65
CA VAL A 111 10.89 8.34 -2.61
C VAL A 111 12.11 7.67 -3.24
N ASP A 112 12.96 8.46 -3.87
CA ASP A 112 14.30 8.05 -4.24
C ASP A 112 15.18 8.13 -2.98
N VAL A 113 15.53 6.98 -2.41
CA VAL A 113 16.27 6.90 -1.14
C VAL A 113 17.77 6.74 -1.36
N ASP A 114 18.21 6.36 -2.56
CA ASP A 114 19.62 6.11 -2.87
C ASP A 114 20.22 7.07 -3.93
N ASP A 115 19.47 8.11 -4.30
CA ASP A 115 19.83 9.19 -5.24
C ASP A 115 20.18 8.66 -6.65
N ASP A 116 19.52 7.57 -7.07
CA ASP A 116 19.72 6.99 -8.40
C ASP A 116 18.77 7.56 -9.49
N ASN A 117 17.90 8.51 -9.10
CA ASN A 117 16.81 9.12 -9.87
C ASN A 117 15.65 8.17 -10.23
N ASP A 118 15.59 6.98 -9.63
CA ASP A 118 14.42 6.12 -9.62
C ASP A 118 13.87 6.03 -8.18
N ALA A 119 12.55 6.15 -8.02
CA ALA A 119 11.96 6.12 -6.68
C ALA A 119 11.71 4.68 -6.20
N GLU A 120 12.09 4.41 -4.97
CA GLU A 120 11.74 3.20 -4.22
C GLU A 120 10.33 3.30 -3.63
N ILE A 121 9.75 2.12 -3.41
CA ILE A 121 8.48 1.94 -2.73
C ILE A 121 8.75 1.36 -1.34
N ILE A 122 8.41 2.12 -0.31
CA ILE A 122 8.59 1.72 1.09
C ILE A 122 7.23 1.37 1.69
N VAL A 123 7.10 0.15 2.20
CA VAL A 123 5.88 -0.33 2.87
C VAL A 123 6.21 -0.82 4.26
N THR A 124 5.38 -0.44 5.22
CA THR A 124 5.41 -1.04 6.55
C THR A 124 4.18 -1.87 6.83
N THR A 125 4.27 -2.77 7.82
CA THR A 125 3.14 -3.61 8.25
C THR A 125 2.86 -3.54 9.74
N THR A 126 1.65 -3.92 10.10
CA THR A 126 1.19 -4.25 11.45
C THR A 126 1.11 -5.78 11.60
N ALA A 127 1.60 -6.28 12.74
CA ALA A 127 1.54 -7.69 13.13
C ALA A 127 0.17 -8.05 13.75
N VAL A 128 -0.83 -8.31 12.91
CA VAL A 128 -2.21 -8.60 13.37
C VAL A 128 -2.42 -10.02 13.91
N ALA A 129 -1.49 -10.94 13.63
CA ALA A 129 -1.44 -12.32 14.11
C ALA A 129 -2.72 -13.14 13.83
N ASN A 130 -3.35 -12.93 12.68
CA ASN A 130 -4.54 -13.68 12.25
C ASN A 130 -4.17 -15.06 11.65
N GLY A 131 -2.88 -15.38 11.49
CA GLY A 131 -2.40 -16.70 11.10
C GLY A 131 -2.14 -16.85 9.60
N TYR A 132 -1.88 -15.77 8.89
CA TYR A 132 -1.53 -15.79 7.47
C TYR A 132 -0.04 -15.62 7.24
N ALA A 133 0.48 -16.28 6.21
CA ALA A 133 1.83 -16.09 5.74
C ALA A 133 1.89 -16.28 4.22
N VAL A 134 2.68 -15.45 3.55
CA VAL A 134 2.91 -15.52 2.10
C VAL A 134 4.27 -14.89 1.80
N ASN A 135 4.95 -15.38 0.75
CA ASN A 135 6.26 -14.88 0.31
C ASN A 135 7.35 -14.89 1.42
N GLY A 136 7.21 -15.75 2.44
CA GLY A 136 8.16 -15.83 3.55
C GLY A 136 7.88 -14.87 4.71
N PHE A 137 6.82 -14.07 4.63
CA PHE A 137 6.42 -13.10 5.66
C PHE A 137 5.09 -13.51 6.27
N ASP A 138 5.05 -13.64 7.60
CA ASP A 138 3.82 -13.89 8.34
C ASP A 138 3.17 -12.59 8.85
N ASP A 139 2.00 -12.72 9.45
CA ASP A 139 1.31 -11.62 10.11
C ASP A 139 1.55 -11.54 11.62
N ARG A 140 2.47 -12.34 12.16
CA ARG A 140 2.85 -12.31 13.58
C ARG A 140 3.98 -11.33 13.86
N ASP A 141 4.71 -10.93 12.83
CA ASP A 141 5.77 -9.96 12.90
C ASP A 141 5.44 -8.72 12.04
N SER A 142 5.92 -7.54 12.47
CA SER A 142 5.85 -6.31 11.69
C SER A 142 7.16 -6.09 10.95
N TYR A 143 7.06 -5.51 9.77
CA TYR A 143 8.18 -5.37 8.85
C TYR A 143 8.20 -4.00 8.22
N VAL A 144 9.39 -3.61 7.75
CA VAL A 144 9.56 -2.62 6.69
C VAL A 144 10.08 -3.35 5.45
N PHE A 145 9.60 -2.94 4.29
CA PHE A 145 9.97 -3.45 2.98
C PHE A 145 10.34 -2.28 2.09
N VAL A 146 11.35 -2.47 1.24
CA VAL A 146 11.77 -1.55 0.19
C VAL A 146 11.76 -2.30 -1.13
N PHE A 147 10.99 -1.81 -2.08
CA PHE A 147 10.87 -2.37 -3.42
C PHE A 147 11.34 -1.36 -4.47
N ASP A 148 11.82 -1.86 -5.61
CA ASP A 148 11.93 -1.02 -6.80
C ASP A 148 10.53 -0.72 -7.39
N LYS A 149 10.45 0.22 -8.34
CA LYS A 149 9.20 0.57 -9.05
C LYS A 149 8.55 -0.61 -9.82
N LYS A 150 9.30 -1.69 -10.08
CA LYS A 150 8.83 -2.89 -10.78
C LYS A 150 8.32 -3.98 -9.82
N GLY A 151 8.34 -3.72 -8.51
CA GLY A 151 7.87 -4.64 -7.48
C GLY A 151 8.90 -5.70 -7.06
N VAL A 152 10.18 -5.51 -7.42
CA VAL A 152 11.27 -6.35 -6.92
C VAL A 152 11.60 -5.93 -5.49
N LEU A 153 11.56 -6.88 -4.55
CA LEU A 153 11.97 -6.64 -3.17
C LEU A 153 13.49 -6.44 -3.10
N LEU A 154 13.93 -5.22 -2.79
CA LEU A 154 15.34 -4.85 -2.65
C LEU A 154 15.86 -5.14 -1.24
N TRP A 155 15.07 -4.78 -0.23
CA TRP A 155 15.44 -4.93 1.17
C TRP A 155 14.21 -5.08 2.07
N HIS A 156 14.39 -5.77 3.21
CA HIS A 156 13.38 -5.81 4.27
C HIS A 156 14.02 -6.00 5.64
N ARG A 157 13.29 -5.62 6.69
CA ARG A 157 13.67 -5.89 8.08
C ARG A 157 12.44 -6.11 8.95
N LYS A 158 12.56 -7.05 9.89
CA LYS A 158 11.59 -7.22 10.99
C LYS A 158 11.78 -6.09 12.01
N ILE A 159 10.67 -5.43 12.36
CA ILE A 159 10.63 -4.26 13.26
C ILE A 159 10.00 -4.60 14.62
N GLY A 160 9.20 -5.66 14.68
CA GLY A 160 8.62 -6.12 15.92
C GLY A 160 7.87 -7.42 15.75
N SER A 161 7.36 -7.93 16.86
CA SER A 161 6.62 -9.18 16.94
C SER A 161 5.12 -8.94 17.13
N ILE A 162 4.42 -9.86 17.78
CA ILE A 162 2.97 -9.93 17.79
C ILE A 162 2.36 -8.62 18.32
N PHE A 163 1.39 -8.07 17.59
CA PHE A 163 0.70 -6.81 17.89
C PHE A 163 1.60 -5.57 17.92
N SER A 164 2.71 -5.61 17.18
CA SER A 164 3.54 -4.43 16.91
C SER A 164 3.16 -3.73 15.60
N ASP A 165 3.54 -2.45 15.54
CA ASP A 165 3.42 -1.60 14.36
C ASP A 165 4.79 -1.14 13.88
N ALA A 166 5.06 -1.27 12.59
CA ALA A 166 6.15 -0.53 11.95
C ALA A 166 5.62 0.82 11.46
N LEU A 167 5.98 1.90 12.14
CA LEU A 167 5.66 3.27 11.72
C LEU A 167 6.85 3.85 10.97
N CYS A 168 6.59 4.49 9.83
CA CYS A 168 7.62 5.03 8.97
C CYS A 168 7.41 6.53 8.74
N TRP A 169 8.50 7.26 8.85
CA TRP A 169 8.65 8.61 8.31
C TRP A 169 9.85 8.62 7.36
N VAL A 170 9.76 9.42 6.32
CA VAL A 170 10.75 9.52 5.27
C VAL A 170 11.03 10.99 4.99
N GLY A 171 12.30 11.36 4.94
CA GLY A 171 12.75 12.70 4.57
C GLY A 171 14.14 12.99 5.09
N ASP A 172 14.68 14.11 4.62
CA ASP A 172 15.97 14.66 5.03
C ASP A 172 15.85 15.24 6.45
N ILE A 173 16.48 14.57 7.44
CA ILE A 173 16.38 14.94 8.85
C ILE A 173 17.48 15.90 9.30
N ASP A 174 18.60 15.94 8.59
CA ASP A 174 19.79 16.72 8.99
C ASP A 174 20.28 17.75 7.94
N ASP A 175 19.50 17.96 6.88
CA ASP A 175 19.69 18.94 5.80
C ASP A 175 20.93 18.65 4.95
N ASP A 176 21.30 17.36 4.79
CA ASP A 176 22.44 16.92 3.99
C ASP A 176 22.08 16.56 2.53
N GLN A 177 20.79 16.63 2.18
CA GLN A 177 20.18 16.24 0.90
C GLN A 177 20.11 14.73 0.63
N GLU A 178 20.51 13.89 1.58
CA GLU A 178 20.19 12.46 1.58
C GLU A 178 18.82 12.24 2.26
N ILE A 179 18.16 11.14 1.93
CA ILE A 179 16.83 10.83 2.47
C ILE A 179 16.94 9.74 3.53
N GLU A 180 16.50 10.04 4.75
CA GLU A 180 16.44 9.04 5.81
C GLU A 180 15.09 8.33 5.85
N ILE A 181 15.14 7.04 6.20
CA ILE A 181 13.99 6.26 6.62
C ILE A 181 14.03 6.13 8.15
N VAL A 182 13.11 6.80 8.84
CA VAL A 182 12.96 6.71 10.29
C VAL A 182 11.84 5.71 10.63
N ILE A 183 12.20 4.64 11.33
CA ILE A 183 11.26 3.60 11.76
C ILE A 183 11.11 3.59 13.28
N THR A 184 9.86 3.62 13.75
CA THR A 184 9.57 3.31 15.15
C THR A 184 9.61 1.81 15.35
N GLU A 185 10.57 1.35 16.13
CA GLU A 185 10.72 -0.05 16.47
C GLU A 185 10.00 -0.39 17.79
N CYS A 186 9.19 -1.45 17.79
CA CYS A 186 8.41 -1.83 18.97
C CYS A 186 9.17 -2.76 19.92
N ASP A 187 10.14 -3.54 19.42
CA ASP A 187 10.83 -4.57 20.21
C ASP A 187 12.25 -4.15 20.66
N GLY A 188 12.72 -2.95 20.29
CA GLY A 188 14.02 -2.41 20.70
C GLY A 188 15.22 -3.27 20.30
N THR A 189 15.21 -3.80 19.08
CA THR A 189 16.26 -4.63 18.48
C THR A 189 17.17 -3.85 17.52
N ALA A 190 17.06 -2.53 17.44
CA ALA A 190 17.88 -1.65 16.62
C ALA A 190 19.39 -1.90 16.85
N ASP A 191 19.77 -2.20 18.09
CA ASP A 191 21.15 -2.47 18.53
C ASP A 191 21.58 -3.95 18.41
N LYS A 192 20.71 -4.84 17.92
CA LYS A 192 21.04 -6.25 17.71
C LYS A 192 21.51 -6.40 16.27
N GLU A 193 22.83 -6.30 16.08
CA GLU A 193 23.49 -6.72 14.85
C GLU A 193 22.97 -8.12 14.45
N THR A 194 22.40 -8.23 13.25
CA THR A 194 22.12 -9.50 12.57
C THR A 194 23.05 -9.66 11.41
#